data_AF-A0A538D3Y6-F1
#
_entry.id   AF-A0A538D3Y6-F1
#
_cell.length_a   1.000
_cell.length_b   1.000
_cell.length_c   1.000
_cell.angle_alpha   90.00
_cell.angle_beta   90.00
_cell.angle_gamma   90.00
#
_symmetry.space_group_name_H-M   'P 1'
#
loop_
_entity.id
_entity.type
_entity.pdbx_description
1 polymer ?
#
loop_
_entity_poly.entity_id
_entity_poly.type
_entity_poly.pdbx_seq_one_letter_code
_entity_poly.pdbx_strand_id
1 'polypeptide(L)'
;DVTMICISRAPLEKLLAYRRRMRWSFNWASSYESDFNFDFGVSAADEANEAVPLLEANEVAAFPLLGDQRFRDSLPAVTKNAAATGTDVAGYFSEGHGVSIFACDCDTIYHCYSSYARGTEFLMGYYAILDRTPKGRDEGAEMWVRRHDEYDA
;
A
#
# COMPACT_ATOMS: atom_id res chain seq x y z
N ASP A 1 -22.96 -5.65 11.15
CA ASP A 1 -21.96 -6.61 10.62
C ASP A 1 -20.82 -5.81 10.00
N VAL A 2 -19.58 -6.31 10.02
CA VAL A 2 -18.40 -5.63 9.45
C VAL A 2 -17.59 -6.65 8.65
N THR A 3 -17.31 -6.33 7.38
CA THR A 3 -16.49 -7.18 6.51
C THR A 3 -15.21 -6.45 6.13
N MET A 4 -14.07 -7.13 6.27
CA MET A 4 -12.79 -6.65 5.76
C MET A 4 -12.55 -7.20 4.36
N ILE A 5 -12.20 -6.32 3.42
CA ILE A 5 -11.82 -6.67 2.05
C ILE A 5 -10.49 -5.99 1.75
N CYS A 6 -9.50 -6.77 1.33
CA CYS A 6 -8.27 -6.23 0.76
C CYS A 6 -8.51 -5.93 -0.73
N ILE A 7 -7.91 -4.87 -1.24
CA ILE A 7 -8.02 -4.48 -2.65
C ILE A 7 -6.61 -4.22 -3.17
N SER A 8 -6.31 -4.69 -4.38
CA SER A 8 -5.05 -4.39 -5.05
C SER A 8 -5.26 -4.19 -6.54
N ARG A 9 -4.50 -3.27 -7.13
CA ARG A 9 -4.54 -2.97 -8.56
C ARG A 9 -3.64 -3.94 -9.34
N ALA A 10 -4.10 -5.17 -9.49
CA ALA A 10 -3.43 -6.18 -10.31
C ALA A 10 -4.42 -7.24 -10.80
N PRO A 11 -4.13 -7.94 -11.92
CA PRO A 11 -5.04 -8.95 -12.45
C PRO A 11 -5.47 -9.97 -11.38
N LEU A 12 -6.76 -10.30 -11.33
CA LEU A 12 -7.33 -11.16 -10.29
C LEU A 12 -6.60 -12.50 -10.17
N GLU A 13 -6.18 -13.09 -11.29
CA GLU A 13 -5.42 -14.34 -11.31
C GLU A 13 -4.10 -14.24 -10.52
N LYS A 14 -3.37 -13.12 -10.65
CA LYS A 14 -2.12 -12.85 -9.92
C LYS A 14 -2.40 -12.77 -8.41
N LEU A 15 -3.48 -12.10 -8.02
CA LEU A 15 -3.89 -11.99 -6.61
C LEU A 15 -4.25 -13.37 -6.03
N LEU A 16 -5.06 -14.15 -6.75
CA LEU A 16 -5.47 -15.49 -6.30
C LEU A 16 -4.31 -16.48 -6.22
N ALA A 17 -3.32 -16.38 -7.12
CA ALA A 17 -2.09 -17.18 -7.04
C ALA A 17 -1.27 -16.81 -5.79
N TYR A 18 -1.11 -15.51 -5.53
CA TYR A 18 -0.36 -15.03 -4.38
C TYR A 18 -1.07 -15.34 -3.04
N ARG A 19 -2.39 -15.19 -2.98
CA ARG A 19 -3.22 -15.57 -1.82
C ARG A 19 -3.01 -17.05 -1.46
N ARG A 20 -2.97 -17.93 -2.47
CA ARG A 20 -2.71 -19.36 -2.29
C ARG A 20 -1.30 -19.61 -1.74
N ARG A 21 -0.27 -18.96 -2.30
CA ARG A 21 1.12 -19.02 -1.80
C ARG A 21 1.18 -18.65 -0.31
N MET A 22 0.56 -17.53 0.05
CA MET A 22 0.59 -16.97 1.40
C MET A 22 -0.40 -17.63 2.37
N ARG A 23 -1.19 -18.60 1.90
CA ARG A 23 -2.25 -19.29 2.67
C ARG A 23 -3.24 -18.32 3.35
N TRP A 24 -3.50 -17.18 2.73
CA TRP A 24 -4.38 -16.16 3.26
C TRP A 24 -5.86 -16.48 3.03
N SER A 25 -6.69 -16.20 4.03
CA SER A 25 -8.12 -16.47 4.03
C SER A 25 -9.00 -15.23 3.85
N PHE A 26 -8.44 -14.02 3.89
CA PHE A 26 -9.21 -12.80 3.74
C PHE A 26 -9.79 -12.63 2.32
N ASN A 27 -10.88 -11.85 2.22
CA ASN A 27 -11.46 -11.45 0.95
C ASN A 27 -10.52 -10.50 0.23
N TRP A 28 -10.18 -10.79 -1.02
CA TRP A 28 -9.28 -9.97 -1.84
C TRP A 28 -9.91 -9.67 -3.19
N ALA A 29 -10.19 -8.40 -3.45
CA ALA A 29 -10.71 -7.91 -4.71
C ALA A 29 -9.59 -7.31 -5.58
N SER A 30 -9.83 -7.35 -6.89
CA SER A 30 -8.99 -6.70 -7.89
C SER A 30 -9.65 -5.39 -8.31
N SER A 31 -8.90 -4.29 -8.26
CA SER A 31 -9.27 -3.02 -8.90
C SER A 31 -8.59 -2.83 -10.27
N TYR A 32 -7.98 -3.89 -10.81
CA TYR A 32 -7.40 -3.88 -12.16
C TYR A 32 -8.43 -3.43 -13.20
N GLU A 33 -8.03 -2.52 -14.09
CA GLU A 33 -8.89 -1.90 -15.11
C GLU A 33 -10.07 -1.09 -14.55
N SER A 34 -9.93 -0.55 -13.33
CA SER A 34 -10.85 0.44 -12.74
C SER A 34 -10.11 1.68 -12.22
N ASP A 35 -10.85 2.74 -11.98
CA ASP A 35 -10.43 4.01 -11.38
C ASP A 35 -10.39 3.99 -9.84
N PHE A 36 -10.89 2.92 -9.20
CA PHE A 36 -11.05 2.84 -7.74
C PHE A 36 -9.82 3.32 -6.94
N ASN A 37 -8.61 2.86 -7.26
CA ASN A 37 -7.42 3.26 -6.51
C ASN A 37 -7.09 4.75 -6.65
N PHE A 38 -7.39 5.36 -7.81
CA PHE A 38 -7.18 6.78 -8.06
C PHE A 38 -8.22 7.60 -7.28
N ASP A 39 -9.50 7.18 -7.31
CA ASP A 39 -10.59 7.83 -6.56
C ASP A 39 -10.36 7.86 -5.05
N PHE A 40 -9.61 6.88 -4.52
CA PHE A 40 -9.28 6.80 -3.09
C PHE A 40 -7.86 7.28 -2.75
N GLY A 41 -7.15 7.91 -3.69
CA GLY A 41 -5.88 8.60 -3.44
C GLY A 41 -4.69 7.67 -3.15
N VAL A 42 -4.75 6.42 -3.65
CA VAL A 42 -3.69 5.42 -3.49
C VAL A 42 -3.01 5.03 -4.80
N SER A 43 -3.38 5.65 -5.92
CA SER A 43 -2.65 5.55 -7.20
C SER A 43 -2.46 6.93 -7.83
N ALA A 44 -1.27 7.20 -8.36
CA ALA A 44 -0.97 8.44 -9.07
C ALA A 44 -1.64 8.44 -10.46
N ALA A 45 -2.43 9.48 -10.75
CA ALA A 45 -2.96 9.70 -12.10
C ALA A 45 -1.88 10.32 -13.01
N ASP A 46 -1.91 9.98 -14.31
CA ASP A 46 -0.99 10.55 -15.32
C ASP A 46 -1.21 12.06 -15.53
N GLU A 47 -2.40 12.55 -15.19
CA GLU A 47 -2.79 13.95 -15.22
C GLU A 47 -3.22 14.36 -13.81
N ALA A 48 -2.79 15.55 -13.35
CA ALA A 48 -3.27 16.11 -12.09
C ALA A 48 -4.79 16.32 -12.19
N ASN A 49 -5.54 15.32 -11.75
CA ASN A 49 -6.99 15.32 -11.83
C ASN A 49 -7.46 16.49 -10.94
N GLU A 50 -8.15 17.51 -11.47
CA GLU A 50 -8.57 18.66 -10.63
C GLU A 50 -9.49 18.24 -9.46
N ALA A 51 -10.00 17.00 -9.50
CA ALA A 51 -10.72 16.32 -8.43
C ALA A 51 -9.82 15.36 -7.60
N VAL A 52 -8.54 15.67 -7.39
CA VAL A 52 -7.68 14.87 -6.48
C VAL A 52 -8.38 14.79 -5.11
N PRO A 53 -8.49 13.60 -4.50
CA PRO A 53 -8.89 13.49 -3.09
C PRO A 53 -8.00 14.42 -2.27
N LEU A 54 -8.59 15.24 -1.38
CA LEU A 54 -7.85 16.16 -0.50
C LEU A 54 -6.75 15.48 0.35
N LEU A 55 -6.69 14.15 0.35
CA LEU A 55 -5.73 13.30 1.05
C LEU A 55 -5.27 12.17 0.10
N GLU A 56 -4.00 12.22 -0.30
CA GLU A 56 -3.31 11.14 -1.00
C GLU A 56 -2.37 10.39 -0.06
N ALA A 57 -2.07 9.13 -0.40
CA ALA A 57 -0.96 8.42 0.23
C ALA A 57 0.36 9.18 0.00
N ASN A 58 1.24 9.21 1.00
CA ASN A 58 2.49 9.97 0.95
C ASN A 58 3.39 9.54 -0.23
N GLU A 59 3.33 8.26 -0.59
CA GLU A 59 4.02 7.70 -1.75
C GLU A 59 3.52 8.37 -3.04
N VAL A 60 2.20 8.43 -3.23
CA VAL A 60 1.57 9.08 -4.38
C VAL A 60 1.88 10.58 -4.40
N ALA A 61 1.77 11.26 -3.26
CA ALA A 61 2.08 12.68 -3.14
C ALA A 61 3.57 13.00 -3.43
N ALA A 62 4.47 12.03 -3.26
CA ALA A 62 5.89 12.17 -3.59
C ALA A 62 6.21 11.86 -5.06
N PHE A 63 5.29 11.25 -5.82
CA PHE A 63 5.50 10.88 -7.21
C PHE A 63 5.94 12.06 -8.10
N PRO A 64 5.34 13.27 -8.03
CA PRO A 64 5.78 14.41 -8.82
C PRO A 64 7.22 14.87 -8.51
N LEU A 65 7.71 14.60 -7.29
CA LEU A 65 9.07 14.99 -6.86
C LEU A 65 10.15 14.16 -7.56
N LEU A 66 9.81 13.04 -8.21
CA LEU A 66 10.75 12.27 -9.01
C LEU A 66 11.34 13.05 -10.19
N GLY A 67 10.70 14.14 -10.63
CA GLY A 67 11.29 15.06 -11.58
C GLY A 67 12.57 15.74 -11.06
N ASP A 68 12.71 15.91 -9.75
CA ASP A 68 13.88 16.54 -9.12
C ASP A 68 15.03 15.54 -8.96
N GLN A 69 16.19 15.87 -9.54
CA GLN A 69 17.41 15.09 -9.43
C GLN A 69 17.89 14.94 -7.98
N ARG A 70 17.81 16.01 -7.16
CA ARG A 70 18.25 15.98 -5.76
C ARG A 70 17.38 15.05 -4.93
N PHE A 71 16.09 15.02 -5.22
CA PHE A 71 15.18 14.06 -4.60
C PHE A 71 15.59 12.64 -5.00
N ARG A 72 15.77 12.36 -6.30
CA ARG A 72 16.20 11.04 -6.79
C ARG A 72 17.51 10.56 -6.15
N ASP A 73 18.50 11.43 -6.00
CA ASP A 73 19.79 11.08 -5.39
C ASP A 73 19.69 10.75 -3.89
N SER A 74 18.61 11.18 -3.21
CA SER A 74 18.34 10.91 -1.80
C SER A 74 17.59 9.59 -1.53
N LEU A 75 17.20 8.87 -2.59
CA LEU A 75 16.39 7.65 -2.53
C LEU A 75 17.11 6.27 -2.55
N PRO A 76 18.39 6.07 -2.15
CA PRO A 76 19.04 4.76 -2.26
C PRO A 76 18.27 3.57 -1.64
N ALA A 77 17.53 3.79 -0.55
CA ALA A 77 16.69 2.77 0.08
C ALA A 77 15.44 2.43 -0.75
N VAL A 78 14.83 3.44 -1.39
CA VAL A 78 13.61 3.25 -2.18
C VAL A 78 13.87 2.45 -3.45
N THR A 79 15.02 2.63 -4.10
CA THR A 79 15.41 1.81 -5.25
C THR A 79 15.44 0.32 -4.92
N LYS A 80 15.95 -0.04 -3.72
CA LYS A 80 15.96 -1.44 -3.26
C LYS A 80 14.56 -1.95 -2.96
N ASN A 81 13.72 -1.14 -2.30
CA ASN A 81 12.33 -1.51 -2.01
C ASN A 81 11.51 -1.72 -3.29
N ALA A 82 11.67 -0.84 -4.28
CA ALA A 82 11.06 -0.97 -5.60
C ALA A 82 11.48 -2.28 -6.28
N ALA A 83 12.78 -2.58 -6.31
CA ALA A 83 13.27 -3.83 -6.88
C ALA A 83 12.73 -5.07 -6.15
N ALA A 84 12.65 -5.03 -4.81
CA ALA A 84 12.10 -6.12 -3.99
C ALA A 84 10.60 -6.37 -4.22
N THR A 85 9.85 -5.34 -4.63
CA THR A 85 8.44 -5.46 -5.03
C THR A 85 8.26 -5.72 -6.53
N GLY A 86 9.36 -5.82 -7.29
CA GLY A 86 9.36 -6.13 -8.72
C GLY A 86 8.96 -4.96 -9.62
N THR A 87 9.23 -3.73 -9.18
CA THR A 87 8.94 -2.49 -9.91
C THR A 87 10.15 -1.56 -9.93
N ASP A 88 10.05 -0.44 -10.65
CA ASP A 88 11.05 0.64 -10.61
C ASP A 88 10.61 1.78 -9.66
N VAL A 89 11.44 2.80 -9.49
CA VAL A 89 11.14 3.91 -8.56
C VAL A 89 9.85 4.65 -8.95
N ALA A 90 9.58 4.82 -10.24
CA ALA A 90 8.34 5.46 -10.69
C ALA A 90 7.12 4.60 -10.32
N GLY A 91 7.14 3.31 -10.65
CA GLY A 91 6.08 2.38 -10.29
C GLY A 91 5.93 2.18 -8.78
N TYR A 92 6.97 2.41 -7.98
CA TYR A 92 6.90 2.35 -6.52
C TYR A 92 6.17 3.56 -5.93
N PHE A 93 6.42 4.76 -6.45
CA PHE A 93 5.72 5.97 -5.98
C PHE A 93 4.35 6.18 -6.64
N SER A 94 4.05 5.49 -7.75
CA SER A 94 2.73 5.57 -8.37
C SER A 94 1.65 4.78 -7.63
N GLU A 95 2.02 3.94 -6.68
CA GLU A 95 1.11 3.16 -5.84
C GLU A 95 1.41 3.39 -4.37
N GLY A 96 0.41 3.85 -3.63
CA GLY A 96 0.43 3.95 -2.17
C GLY A 96 -0.46 2.91 -1.50
N HIS A 97 -0.52 2.96 -0.18
CA HIS A 97 -1.43 2.14 0.61
C HIS A 97 -2.33 3.00 1.50
N GLY A 98 -3.53 2.49 1.75
CA GLY A 98 -4.51 3.15 2.60
C GLY A 98 -5.54 2.17 3.14
N VAL A 99 -6.35 2.67 4.07
CA VAL A 99 -7.53 2.00 4.59
C VAL A 99 -8.71 2.95 4.51
N SER A 100 -9.81 2.48 3.92
CA SER A 100 -11.06 3.23 3.82
C SER A 100 -12.17 2.47 4.52
N ILE A 101 -13.07 3.18 5.19
CA ILE A 101 -14.26 2.61 5.83
C ILE A 101 -15.48 3.08 5.07
N PHE A 102 -16.33 2.11 4.69
CA PHE A 102 -17.59 2.36 4.03
C PHE A 102 -18.74 1.87 4.90
N ALA A 103 -19.81 2.66 4.99
CA ALA A 103 -21.07 2.23 5.55
C ALA A 103 -22.08 2.04 4.41
N CYS A 104 -22.80 0.92 4.43
CA CYS A 104 -23.89 0.67 3.50
C CYS A 104 -25.21 0.85 4.25
N ASP A 105 -26.06 1.74 3.77
CA ASP A 105 -27.44 1.89 4.22
C ASP A 105 -28.37 1.80 3.01
N CYS A 106 -29.17 0.73 2.98
CA CYS A 106 -30.00 0.35 1.83
C CYS A 106 -29.15 0.26 0.54
N ASP A 107 -29.38 1.15 -0.43
CA ASP A 107 -28.65 1.21 -1.70
C ASP A 107 -27.57 2.32 -1.72
N THR A 108 -27.31 2.98 -0.58
CA THR A 108 -26.33 4.06 -0.48
C THR A 108 -25.07 3.59 0.23
N ILE A 109 -23.92 3.83 -0.41
CA ILE A 109 -22.60 3.59 0.18
C ILE A 109 -22.00 4.94 0.59
N TYR A 110 -21.69 5.09 1.87
CA TYR A 110 -21.02 6.25 2.43
C TYR A 110 -19.55 5.95 2.65
N HIS A 111 -18.67 6.81 2.17
CA HIS A 111 -17.25 6.81 2.56
C HIS A 111 -17.10 7.58 3.88
N CYS A 112 -16.84 6.86 4.96
CA CYS A 112 -16.88 7.42 6.32
C CYS A 112 -15.51 7.84 6.84
N TYR A 113 -14.44 7.22 6.34
CA TYR A 113 -13.09 7.42 6.85
C TYR A 113 -12.05 6.95 5.84
N SER A 114 -10.92 7.63 5.80
CA SER A 114 -9.68 7.16 5.17
C SER A 114 -8.48 7.42 6.07
N SER A 115 -7.49 6.53 5.99
CA SER A 115 -6.16 6.77 6.54
C SER A 115 -5.10 6.16 5.63
N TYR A 116 -3.92 6.79 5.59
CA TYR A 116 -2.84 6.47 4.67
C TYR A 116 -1.50 6.43 5.41
N ALA A 117 -0.46 5.94 4.73
CA ALA A 117 0.90 5.91 5.25
C ALA A 117 0.94 5.30 6.68
N ARG A 118 1.38 6.05 7.69
CA ARG A 118 1.49 5.58 9.08
C ARG A 118 0.14 5.31 9.75
N GLY A 119 -0.95 5.86 9.21
CA GLY A 119 -2.30 5.63 9.71
C GLY A 119 -2.79 4.17 9.57
N THR A 120 -2.12 3.36 8.75
CA THR A 120 -2.43 1.94 8.57
C THR A 120 -1.68 1.02 9.54
N GLU A 121 -0.82 1.55 10.42
CA GLU A 121 0.02 0.76 11.34
C GLU A 121 -0.80 -0.15 12.27
N PHE A 122 -2.08 0.15 12.54
CA PHE A 122 -2.93 -0.74 13.36
C PHE A 122 -3.22 -2.10 12.69
N LEU A 123 -3.10 -2.19 11.35
CA LEU A 123 -3.15 -3.46 10.62
C LEU A 123 -1.82 -4.23 10.70
N MET A 124 -0.75 -3.55 11.12
CA MET A 124 0.60 -4.08 11.27
C MET A 124 0.86 -4.44 12.74
N GLY A 125 -0.02 -5.25 13.33
CA GLY A 125 0.00 -5.56 14.77
C GLY A 125 1.33 -6.13 15.29
N TYR A 126 2.15 -6.70 14.40
CA TYR A 126 3.49 -7.16 14.73
C TYR A 126 4.42 -6.02 15.19
N TYR A 127 4.27 -4.79 14.69
CA TYR A 127 5.09 -3.66 15.15
C TYR A 127 4.89 -3.37 16.64
N ALA A 128 3.64 -3.37 17.11
CA ALA A 128 3.36 -3.16 18.52
C ALA A 128 3.97 -4.26 19.40
N ILE A 129 4.06 -5.50 18.89
CA ILE A 129 4.72 -6.60 19.61
C ILE A 129 6.24 -6.38 19.62
N LEU A 130 6.85 -6.08 18.47
CA LEU A 130 8.29 -5.90 18.33
C LEU A 130 8.82 -4.71 19.15
N ASP A 131 8.05 -3.62 19.25
CA ASP A 131 8.35 -2.43 20.06
C ASP A 131 8.57 -2.75 21.54
N ARG A 132 8.12 -3.91 22.02
CA ARG A 132 8.29 -4.38 23.41
C ARG A 132 9.47 -5.34 23.58
N THR A 133 10.15 -5.71 22.51
CA THR A 133 11.36 -6.55 22.58
C THR A 133 12.60 -5.69 22.82
N PRO A 134 13.70 -6.23 23.39
CA PRO A 134 14.91 -5.45 23.66
C PRO A 134 15.53 -4.75 22.44
N LYS A 135 15.31 -5.27 21.23
CA LYS A 135 15.79 -4.67 19.98
C LYS A 135 14.76 -3.74 19.31
N GLY A 136 13.57 -3.59 19.89
CA GLY A 136 12.45 -2.92 19.23
C GLY A 136 12.14 -3.59 17.89
N ARG A 137 11.90 -2.78 16.86
CA ARG A 137 11.66 -3.25 15.49
C ARG A 137 12.92 -3.72 14.78
N ASP A 138 14.12 -3.45 15.29
CA ASP A 138 15.41 -3.72 14.62
C ASP A 138 15.43 -3.19 13.16
N GLU A 139 14.73 -2.08 12.89
CA GLU A 139 14.61 -1.48 11.56
C GLU A 139 15.92 -0.80 11.15
N GLY A 140 16.58 -1.35 10.14
CA GLY A 140 17.68 -0.72 9.43
C GLY A 140 17.23 0.07 8.21
N ALA A 141 18.18 0.51 7.38
CA ALA A 141 17.88 1.19 6.12
C ALA A 141 17.25 0.27 5.05
N GLU A 142 17.31 -1.05 5.25
CA GLU A 142 16.76 -2.06 4.36
C GLU A 142 15.52 -2.71 4.97
N MET A 143 14.55 -3.07 4.12
CA MET A 143 13.37 -3.82 4.55
C MET A 143 13.81 -5.23 5.02
N TRP A 144 13.67 -5.48 6.32
CA TRP A 144 14.11 -6.72 6.96
C TRP A 144 12.99 -7.76 7.08
N VAL A 145 11.73 -7.34 6.96
CA VAL A 145 10.56 -8.22 6.99
C VAL A 145 10.48 -9.01 5.69
N ARG A 146 10.35 -10.34 5.81
CA ARG A 146 10.18 -11.24 4.67
C ARG A 146 8.80 -11.90 4.69
N ARG A 147 8.38 -12.46 3.55
CA ARG A 147 7.20 -13.33 3.50
C ARG A 147 7.44 -14.55 4.39
N HIS A 148 6.37 -15.15 4.91
CA HIS A 148 6.49 -16.27 5.86
C HIS A 148 7.28 -17.47 5.28
N ASP A 149 7.38 -17.59 3.96
CA ASP A 149 8.08 -18.65 3.24
C ASP A 149 9.49 -18.27 2.76
N GLU A 150 10.01 -17.12 3.20
CA GLU A 150 11.31 -16.55 2.80
C GLU A 150 12.31 -16.42 3.97
N TYR A 151 11.94 -16.90 5.15
CA TYR A 151 12.86 -17.04 6.28
C TYR A 151 13.65 -18.34 6.14
N ASP A 152 14.95 -18.27 6.43
CA ASP A 152 15.79 -19.46 6.54
C ASP A 152 15.26 -20.36 7.68
N ALA A 153 15.33 -21.68 7.48
CA ALA A 153 14.84 -22.67 8.44
C ALA A 153 15.71 -22.77 9.70
#